data_AF-A0A7C6TWX9-F1
#
_entry.id   AF-A0A7C6TWX9-F1
#
_cell.length_a   1.000
_cell.length_b   1.000
_cell.length_c   1.000
_cell.angle_alpha   90.00
_cell.angle_beta   90.00
_cell.angle_gamma   90.00
#
_symmetry.space_group_name_H-M   'P 1'
#
loop_
_entity.id
_entity.type
_entity.pdbx_description
1 polymer ?
#
loop_
_entity_poly.entity_id
_entity_poly.type
_entity_poly.pdbx_seq_one_letter_code
_entity_poly.pdbx_strand_id
1 'polypeptide(L)' 'MISIKSEQEIQLMRQAGKAAAAARNAAGEAVLPGVTTAEIDQVVRRVLAA' A
#
# COMPACT_ATOMS: atom_id res chain seq x y z
N MET A 1 5.91 -6.72 23.99
CA MET A 1 6.96 -5.76 24.35
C MET A 1 6.94 -4.66 23.30
N ILE A 2 6.86 -3.38 23.69
CA ILE A 2 6.84 -2.26 22.74
C ILE A 2 8.26 -1.72 22.67
N SER A 3 8.84 -1.64 21.48
CA SER A 3 10.16 -1.04 21.25
C SER A 3 10.03 0.41 20.79
N ILE A 4 10.92 1.28 21.30
CA ILE A 4 11.13 2.62 20.75
C ILE A 4 12.01 2.46 19.51
N LYS A 5 11.52 2.96 18.38
CA LYS A 5 12.23 2.85 17.10
C LYS A 5 13.34 3.87 16.99
N SER A 6 14.43 3.47 16.34
CA SER A 6 15.46 4.37 15.84
C SER A 6 14.92 5.28 14.74
N GLU A 7 15.61 6.39 14.48
CA GLU A 7 15.25 7.29 13.38
C GLU A 7 15.26 6.56 12.03
N GLN A 8 16.23 5.66 11.80
CA GLN A 8 16.29 4.86 10.57
C GLN A 8 15.03 4.01 10.38
N GLU A 9 14.58 3.32 11.43
CA GLU A 9 13.35 2.52 11.38
C GLU A 9 12.13 3.41 11.13
N ILE A 10 12.07 4.60 11.73
CA ILE A 10 10.97 5.54 11.48
C ILE A 10 10.97 5.99 10.01
N GLN A 11 12.14 6.27 9.41
CA GLN A 11 12.21 6.65 8.00
C GLN A 11 11.72 5.52 7.07
N LEU A 12 12.14 4.28 7.32
CA LEU A 12 11.65 3.11 6.59
C LEU A 12 10.13 2.96 6.74
N MET A 13 9.59 3.16 7.95
CA MET A 13 8.15 3.14 8.17
C MET A 13 7.43 4.25 7.40
N ARG A 14 7.98 5.47 7.32
CA ARG A 14 7.39 6.57 6.54
C ARG A 14 7.34 6.22 5.06
N GLN A 15 8.39 5.61 4.52
CA GLN A 15 8.42 5.13 3.13
C GLN A 15 7.37 4.04 2.91
N ALA A 16 7.32 3.02 3.78
CA ALA A 16 6.32 1.96 3.72
C ALA A 16 4.89 2.51 3.81
N GLY A 17 4.64 3.49 4.69
CA GLY A 17 3.34 4.14 4.83
C GLY A 17 2.90 4.89 3.56
N LYS A 18 3.83 5.56 2.88
CA LYS A 18 3.54 6.21 1.58
C LYS A 18 3.18 5.19 0.50
N ALA A 19 3.94 4.09 0.42
CA ALA A 19 3.65 3.01 -0.53
C ALA A 19 2.27 2.38 -0.26
N ALA A 20 1.97 2.10 1.01
CA ALA A 20 0.66 1.57 1.42
C ALA A 20 -0.50 2.53 1.11
N ALA A 21 -0.30 3.84 1.30
CA ALA A 21 -1.29 4.85 0.95
C ALA A 21 -1.56 4.89 -0.56
N ALA A 22 -0.50 4.87 -1.38
CA ALA A 22 -0.63 4.84 -2.84
C ALA A 22 -1.36 3.58 -3.33
N ALA A 23 -0.98 2.41 -2.82
CA ALA A 23 -1.66 1.14 -3.10
C ALA A 23 -3.14 1.18 -2.71
N ARG A 24 -3.47 1.71 -1.52
CA ARG A 24 -4.86 1.82 -1.04
C ARG A 24 -5.70 2.77 -1.89
N ASN A 25 -5.13 3.89 -2.34
CA ASN A 25 -5.84 4.82 -3.22
C ASN A 25 -6.16 4.16 -4.56
N ALA A 26 -5.19 3.51 -5.20
CA ALA A 26 -5.38 2.79 -6.46
C ALA A 26 -6.40 1.65 -6.32
N ALA A 27 -6.40 0.93 -5.20
CA ALA A 27 -7.42 -0.08 -4.92
C ALA A 27 -8.81 0.53 -4.85
N GLY A 28 -8.95 1.69 -4.20
CA GLY A 28 -10.23 2.41 -4.07
C GLY A 28 -10.77 2.89 -5.41
N GLU A 29 -9.90 3.39 -6.29
CA GLU A 29 -10.27 3.82 -7.65
C GLU A 29 -10.72 2.65 -8.54
N ALA A 30 -10.23 1.44 -8.27
CA ALA A 30 -10.59 0.23 -9.02
C ALA A 30 -11.93 -0.41 -8.58
N VAL A 31 -12.59 0.10 -7.53
CA VAL A 31 -13.85 -0.46 -7.05
C VAL A 31 -15.01 -0.04 -7.95
N LEU A 32 -15.39 -0.93 -8.87
CA LEU A 32 -16.49 -0.73 -9.82
C LEU A 32 -17.35 -2.00 -9.92
N PRO A 33 -18.66 -1.89 -10.27
CA PRO A 33 -19.51 -3.06 -10.48
C PRO A 33 -18.91 -4.03 -11.50
N GLY A 34 -18.87 -5.32 -11.16
CA GLY A 34 -18.32 -6.37 -12.03
C GLY A 34 -16.81 -6.59 -11.89
N VAL A 35 -16.08 -5.72 -11.18
CA VAL A 35 -14.65 -5.92 -10.87
C VAL A 35 -14.50 -6.92 -9.72
N THR A 36 -13.65 -7.91 -9.92
CA THR A 36 -13.30 -8.91 -8.91
C THR A 36 -12.22 -8.40 -7.97
N THR A 37 -12.17 -8.96 -6.76
CA THR A 37 -11.11 -8.65 -5.79
C THR A 37 -9.72 -9.03 -6.30
N ALA A 38 -9.60 -10.04 -7.17
CA ALA A 38 -8.35 -10.43 -7.81
C ALA A 38 -7.85 -9.37 -8.80
N GLU A 39 -8.74 -8.70 -9.53
CA GLU A 39 -8.37 -7.59 -10.43
C GLU A 39 -7.92 -6.37 -9.65
N ILE A 40 -8.58 -6.05 -8.52
CA ILE A 40 -8.13 -4.98 -7.60
C ILE A 40 -6.73 -5.30 -7.06
N ASP A 41 -6.49 -6.54 -6.64
CA ASP A 41 -5.18 -6.97 -6.16
C ASP A 41 -4.09 -6.87 -7.25
N GLN A 42 -4.41 -7.17 -8.51
CA GLN A 42 -3.47 -6.95 -9.62
C GLN A 42 -3.10 -5.47 -9.80
N VAL A 43 -4.06 -4.54 -9.67
CA VAL A 43 -3.79 -3.09 -9.71
C VAL A 43 -2.83 -2.70 -8.58
N VAL A 44 -3.10 -3.17 -7.36
CA VAL A 44 -2.24 -2.91 -6.19
C VAL A 44 -0.82 -3.42 -6.40
N ARG A 45 -0.65 -4.66 -6.91
CA ARG A 45 0.68 -5.23 -7.18
C ARG A 45 1.48 -4.41 -8.20
N ARG A 46 0.81 -3.86 -9.22
CA ARG A 46 1.47 -2.98 -10.21
C ARG A 46 1.97 -1.69 -9.56
N VAL A 47 1.20 -1.10 -8.65
CA VAL A 47 1.61 0.13 -7.93
C VAL A 47 2.79 -0.12 -7.01
N LEU A 48 2.84 -1.28 -6.34
CA LEU A 48 3.95 -1.62 -5.42
C LEU A 48 5.22 -2.10 -6.14
N ALA A 49 5.12 -2.52 -7.40
CA ALA A 49 6.26 -2.98 -8.21
C ALA A 49 6.95 -1.85 -8.99
N ALA A 50 6.42 -0.62 -8.93
CA ALA A 50 6.98 0.60 -9.54
C ALA A 50 7.86 1.36 -8.54
#